data_AF-A0A074YSM9-F1
#
_entry.id   AF-A0A074YSM9-F1
#
_cell.length_a   1.000
_cell.length_b   1.000
_cell.length_c   1.000
_cell.angle_alpha   90.00
_cell.angle_beta   90.00
_cell.angle_gamma   90.00
#
_symmetry.space_group_name_H-M   'P 1'
#
loop_
_entity.id
_entity.type
_entity.pdbx_description
1 polymer ?
#
loop_
_entity_poly.entity_id
_entity_poly.type
_entity_poly.pdbx_seq_one_letter_code
_entity_poly.pdbx_strand_id
1 'polypeptide(L)'
;MGHSKINSIGSRYSGDSEQSLPDLSLSTLTKRLQSGGFIAMSPRLTFEIMTPLVKQLDCLKLTCVPLKGLSRVHFSPRVPLSFARTFQSTTSSNMRIPYAPTEPAADASETTKAVYERITERRKPRPLLPLDLALLHNTAIADGWNSLLGAVRSKTSLNPGLMEMAVCRIAVLNKATFEWISHAPLALKGGLPRASLNLVRTAEIYPPGGRSKTKEEQETFSDQEWAVLCYADQVTKNVEVDDEVFDALRKFLDNTGIMEMTAAVATYNMVSRFLVAMNVSEKNGDEIVMPEE
;
A
#
# COMPACT_ATOMS: atom_id res chain seq x y z
N MET A 1 25.61 -40.28 -41.88
CA MET A 1 24.73 -39.27 -42.50
C MET A 1 23.65 -38.89 -41.49
N GLY A 2 23.52 -37.60 -41.16
CA GLY A 2 22.40 -37.05 -40.38
C GLY A 2 22.59 -36.92 -38.86
N HIS A 3 23.46 -36.00 -38.42
CA HIS A 3 23.44 -35.50 -37.04
C HIS A 3 22.42 -34.35 -36.91
N SER A 4 21.47 -34.50 -35.98
CA SER A 4 20.47 -33.49 -35.61
C SER A 4 21.10 -32.37 -34.79
N LYS A 5 20.96 -31.12 -35.24
CA LYS A 5 21.48 -29.92 -34.58
C LYS A 5 20.49 -29.40 -33.53
N ILE A 6 21.03 -29.24 -32.33
CA ILE A 6 20.48 -28.48 -31.20
C ILE A 6 20.48 -26.99 -31.58
N ASN A 7 19.33 -26.33 -31.48
CA ASN A 7 19.25 -24.87 -31.60
C ASN A 7 19.71 -24.22 -30.30
N SER A 8 20.95 -23.76 -30.27
CA SER A 8 21.46 -22.81 -29.29
C SER A 8 21.13 -21.38 -29.75
N ILE A 9 20.21 -20.71 -29.06
CA ILE A 9 20.08 -19.25 -29.17
C ILE A 9 21.14 -18.65 -28.27
N GLY A 10 22.26 -18.31 -28.89
CA GLY A 10 23.35 -17.54 -28.29
C GLY A 10 24.09 -16.83 -29.40
N SER A 11 23.85 -15.53 -29.57
CA SER A 11 24.72 -14.68 -30.38
C SER A 11 24.42 -13.20 -30.14
N ARG A 12 25.36 -12.56 -29.44
CA ARG A 12 25.86 -11.20 -29.67
C ARG A 12 24.99 -10.03 -29.19
N TYR A 13 25.13 -9.71 -27.91
CA TYR A 13 25.30 -8.30 -27.53
C TYR A 13 26.79 -7.96 -27.67
N SER A 14 27.12 -7.28 -28.75
CA SER A 14 28.42 -6.66 -28.99
C SER A 14 28.16 -5.46 -29.90
N GLY A 15 28.43 -4.25 -29.42
CA GLY A 15 28.39 -3.04 -30.23
C GLY A 15 27.64 -1.91 -29.55
N ASP A 16 28.35 -1.17 -28.71
CA ASP A 16 28.05 0.23 -28.46
C ASP A 16 27.89 0.96 -29.80
N SER A 17 26.72 1.54 -30.02
CA SER A 17 26.55 2.67 -30.93
C SER A 17 25.54 3.61 -30.31
N GLU A 18 26.05 4.67 -29.67
CA GLU A 18 25.32 5.89 -29.40
C GLU A 18 24.70 6.35 -30.73
N GLN A 19 23.38 6.13 -30.89
CA GLN A 19 22.63 6.85 -31.90
C GLN A 19 22.50 8.29 -31.41
N SER A 20 23.32 9.17 -31.97
CA SER A 20 23.22 10.62 -31.81
C SER A 20 21.82 11.08 -32.21
N LEU A 21 21.04 11.57 -31.25
CA LEU A 21 19.80 12.29 -31.50
C LEU A 21 20.10 13.55 -32.33
N PRO A 22 19.25 13.92 -33.29
CA PRO A 22 19.50 15.10 -34.12
C PRO A 22 19.48 16.37 -33.26
N ASP A 23 20.48 17.23 -33.47
CA ASP A 23 20.64 18.53 -32.82
C ASP A 23 19.49 19.46 -33.26
N LEU A 24 18.39 19.44 -32.51
CA LEU A 24 17.23 20.28 -32.78
C LEU A 24 17.52 21.68 -32.24
N SER A 25 17.53 22.68 -33.13
CA SER A 25 17.71 24.08 -32.74
C SER A 25 16.69 24.50 -31.67
N LEU A 26 17.09 25.41 -30.77
CA LEU A 26 16.22 26.00 -29.74
C LEU A 26 14.88 26.49 -30.31
N SER A 27 14.91 27.06 -31.52
CA SER A 27 13.73 27.58 -32.22
C SER A 27 12.67 26.51 -32.53
N THR A 28 13.11 25.26 -32.74
CA THR A 28 12.25 24.11 -33.07
C THR A 28 11.60 23.54 -31.81
N LEU A 29 12.32 23.53 -30.69
CA LEU A 29 11.83 23.14 -29.36
C LEU A 29 10.75 24.09 -28.84
N THR A 30 10.97 25.41 -28.97
CA THR A 30 9.98 26.42 -28.53
C THR A 30 8.66 26.30 -29.30
N LYS A 31 8.71 26.06 -30.62
CA LYS A 31 7.50 25.89 -31.45
C LYS A 31 6.70 24.63 -31.07
N ARG A 32 7.37 23.53 -30.69
CA ARG A 32 6.70 22.27 -30.31
C ARG A 32 6.04 22.33 -28.92
N LEU A 33 6.64 23.06 -27.98
CA LEU A 33 6.04 23.30 -26.66
C LEU A 33 4.80 24.20 -26.74
N GLN A 34 4.82 25.22 -27.59
CA GLN A 34 3.66 26.10 -27.81
C GLN A 34 2.48 25.39 -28.50
N SER A 35 2.72 24.30 -29.23
CA SER A 35 1.69 23.48 -29.86
C SER A 35 1.20 22.30 -28.99
N GLY A 36 1.59 22.23 -27.71
CA GLY A 36 1.09 21.23 -26.76
C GLY A 36 1.68 19.81 -26.92
N GLY A 37 2.84 19.66 -27.55
CA GLY A 37 3.52 18.36 -27.67
C GLY A 37 4.38 18.02 -26.45
N PHE A 38 4.32 16.78 -25.97
CA PHE A 38 5.22 16.25 -24.95
C PHE A 38 6.55 15.77 -25.57
N ILE A 39 7.68 16.16 -24.97
CA ILE A 39 9.01 15.65 -25.31
C ILE A 39 9.63 15.07 -24.04
N ALA A 40 9.97 13.78 -24.05
CA ALA A 40 10.77 13.17 -22.99
C ALA A 40 12.24 13.60 -23.17
N MET A 41 12.80 14.29 -22.19
CA MET A 41 14.21 14.69 -22.18
C MET A 41 14.94 14.00 -21.02
N SER A 42 16.22 13.67 -21.22
CA SER A 42 17.03 13.02 -20.18
C SER A 42 17.38 14.00 -19.04
N PRO A 43 17.63 13.51 -17.82
CA PRO A 43 17.82 14.35 -16.62
C PRO A 43 18.98 15.37 -16.72
N ARG A 44 19.96 15.14 -17.60
CA ARG A 44 21.10 16.05 -17.81
C ARG A 44 20.73 17.31 -18.61
N LEU A 45 19.71 17.27 -19.46
CA LEU A 45 19.33 18.41 -20.32
C LEU A 45 18.40 19.42 -19.63
N THR A 46 17.73 19.00 -18.56
CA THR A 46 16.81 19.86 -17.76
C THR A 46 17.53 20.98 -17.00
N PHE A 47 18.82 20.83 -16.69
CA PHE A 47 19.56 21.80 -15.87
C PHE A 47 20.20 22.93 -16.68
N GLU A 48 20.66 22.68 -17.92
CA GLU A 48 21.32 23.70 -18.75
C GLU A 48 20.34 24.57 -19.57
N ILE A 49 19.09 24.15 -19.76
CA ILE A 49 18.09 24.88 -20.56
C ILE A 49 17.11 25.70 -19.68
N MET A 50 16.92 25.35 -18.41
CA MET A 50 15.95 26.07 -17.55
C MET A 50 16.49 27.35 -16.90
N THR A 51 17.81 27.53 -16.79
CA THR A 51 18.40 28.72 -16.15
C THR A 51 18.27 30.01 -16.99
N PRO A 52 18.30 29.99 -18.34
CA PRO A 52 18.07 31.20 -19.14
C PRO A 52 16.59 31.57 -19.30
N LEU A 53 15.65 30.63 -19.15
CA LEU A 53 14.22 30.88 -19.37
C LEU A 53 13.55 31.69 -18.24
N VAL A 54 14.09 31.61 -17.03
CA VAL A 54 13.64 32.42 -15.87
C VAL A 54 14.04 33.89 -16.04
N LYS A 55 15.09 34.21 -16.81
CA LYS A 55 15.51 35.59 -17.11
C LYS A 55 14.81 36.23 -18.32
N GLN A 56 14.01 35.49 -19.08
CA GLN A 56 13.26 36.01 -20.24
C GLN A 56 11.77 36.28 -19.98
N LEU A 57 11.27 35.99 -18.78
CA LEU A 57 9.89 36.33 -18.37
C LEU A 57 9.75 37.70 -17.67
N ASP A 58 10.84 38.46 -17.53
CA ASP A 58 10.86 39.85 -17.00
C ASP A 58 10.57 40.93 -18.07
N CYS A 59 9.87 40.59 -19.15
CA CYS A 59 9.50 41.55 -20.20
C CYS A 59 8.01 41.49 -20.55
N LEU A 60 7.16 41.75 -19.56
CA LEU A 60 5.82 42.31 -19.79
C LEU A 60 5.80 43.73 -19.21
N LYS A 61 5.75 44.70 -20.12
CA LYS A 61 5.80 46.14 -19.89
C LYS A 61 4.69 46.58 -18.90
N LEU A 62 5.07 46.87 -17.67
CA LEU A 62 4.34 47.82 -16.81
C LEU A 62 4.75 49.23 -17.26
N THR A 63 3.87 49.89 -18.02
CA THR A 63 3.99 51.33 -18.28
C THR A 63 3.61 52.09 -17.00
N CYS A 64 4.59 52.74 -16.38
CA CYS A 64 4.35 53.71 -15.30
C CYS A 64 3.69 54.97 -15.88
N VAL A 65 2.44 55.24 -15.48
CA VAL A 65 1.77 56.54 -15.64
C VAL A 65 1.68 57.17 -14.25
N PRO A 66 2.13 58.42 -14.03
CA PRO A 66 2.02 59.05 -12.72
C PRO A 66 0.63 59.67 -12.58
N LEU A 67 -0.16 59.21 -11.61
CA LEU A 67 -1.39 59.89 -11.19
C LEU A 67 -1.24 60.40 -9.76
N LYS A 68 -1.04 61.72 -9.67
CA LYS A 68 -1.27 62.50 -8.45
C LYS A 68 -2.77 62.51 -8.16
N GLY A 69 -3.12 62.18 -6.92
CA GLY A 69 -4.36 62.58 -6.26
C GLY A 69 -5.63 61.94 -6.80
N LEU A 70 -6.19 60.99 -6.04
CA LEU A 70 -7.62 60.88 -5.79
C LEU A 70 -7.87 59.84 -4.68
N SER A 71 -8.88 60.16 -3.90
CA SER A 71 -9.24 59.66 -2.57
C SER A 71 -9.51 58.16 -2.47
N ARG A 72 -9.37 57.64 -1.24
CA ARG A 72 -9.79 56.33 -0.74
C ARG A 72 -10.98 55.74 -1.51
N VAL A 73 -10.73 54.61 -2.19
CA VAL A 73 -11.80 53.73 -2.69
C VAL A 73 -11.91 52.56 -1.72
N HIS A 74 -13.02 52.48 -1.00
CA HIS A 74 -13.40 51.30 -0.21
C HIS A 74 -13.75 50.15 -1.16
N PHE A 75 -12.89 49.12 -1.20
CA PHE A 75 -13.23 47.85 -1.82
C PHE A 75 -14.02 47.00 -0.82
N SER A 76 -15.32 46.83 -1.07
CA SER A 76 -16.16 45.84 -0.38
C SER A 76 -16.23 44.59 -1.25
N PRO A 77 -15.69 43.43 -0.82
CA PRO A 77 -15.96 42.19 -1.51
C PRO A 77 -17.30 41.63 -1.01
N ARG A 78 -18.39 41.92 -1.74
CA ARG A 78 -19.62 41.12 -1.64
C ARG A 78 -19.46 39.87 -2.50
N VAL A 79 -18.87 38.83 -1.93
CA VAL A 79 -19.01 37.46 -2.46
C VAL A 79 -20.27 36.87 -1.82
N PRO A 80 -21.23 36.35 -2.60
CA PRO A 80 -22.38 35.68 -2.01
C PRO A 80 -21.91 34.40 -1.31
N LEU A 81 -22.07 34.35 0.03
CA LEU A 81 -22.11 33.10 0.76
C LEU A 81 -23.31 32.29 0.26
N SER A 82 -23.07 31.20 -0.46
CA SER A 82 -23.87 29.95 -0.37
C SER A 82 -23.52 29.04 -1.55
N PHE A 83 -22.71 28.02 -1.27
CA PHE A 83 -23.00 26.62 -1.58
C PHE A 83 -21.89 25.81 -0.92
N ALA A 84 -21.78 25.92 0.41
CA ALA A 84 -21.17 24.85 1.18
C ALA A 84 -22.13 23.66 1.04
N ARG A 85 -21.88 22.82 0.05
CA ARG A 85 -22.54 21.53 -0.06
C ARG A 85 -22.03 20.74 1.14
N THR A 86 -22.78 20.79 2.23
CA THR A 86 -22.56 19.90 3.36
C THR A 86 -22.70 18.50 2.78
N PHE A 87 -21.58 17.84 2.50
CA PHE A 87 -21.57 16.41 2.32
C PHE A 87 -21.97 15.86 3.68
N GLN A 88 -23.27 15.67 3.89
CA GLN A 88 -23.75 14.70 4.84
C GLN A 88 -23.15 13.39 4.36
N SER A 89 -22.03 13.01 4.96
CA SER A 89 -21.56 11.64 4.96
C SER A 89 -22.69 10.87 5.60
N THR A 90 -23.62 10.37 4.80
CA THR A 90 -24.41 9.21 5.17
C THR A 90 -23.36 8.14 5.39
N THR A 91 -22.94 7.94 6.63
CA THR A 91 -22.24 6.73 7.02
C THR A 91 -23.23 5.62 6.71
N SER A 92 -23.13 5.04 5.51
CA SER A 92 -23.85 3.82 5.22
C SER A 92 -23.38 2.84 6.27
N SER A 93 -24.30 2.37 7.11
CA SER A 93 -24.06 1.37 8.15
C SER A 93 -23.75 -0.01 7.56
N ASN A 94 -23.28 -0.05 6.31
CA ASN A 94 -23.00 -1.21 5.48
C ASN A 94 -21.64 -0.96 4.80
N MET A 95 -21.01 -2.04 4.35
CA MET A 95 -19.95 -2.01 3.33
C MET A 95 -20.33 -1.01 2.23
N ARG A 96 -19.32 -0.33 1.67
CA ARG A 96 -19.52 0.73 0.67
C ARG A 96 -20.20 0.27 -0.62
N ILE A 97 -20.25 -1.03 -0.87
CA ILE A 97 -21.08 -1.67 -1.88
C ILE A 97 -21.82 -2.87 -1.26
N PRO A 98 -22.95 -3.33 -1.81
CA PRO A 98 -23.59 -4.56 -1.35
C PRO A 98 -22.67 -5.77 -1.46
N TYR A 99 -22.75 -6.70 -0.51
CA TYR A 99 -22.05 -7.98 -0.62
C TYR A 99 -22.53 -8.80 -1.83
N ALA A 100 -21.64 -9.60 -2.41
CA ALA A 100 -22.05 -10.57 -3.43
C ALA A 100 -22.99 -11.63 -2.81
N PRO A 101 -23.84 -12.29 -3.63
CA PRO A 101 -24.68 -13.39 -3.17
C PRO A 101 -23.84 -14.51 -2.55
N THR A 102 -24.40 -15.24 -1.57
CA THR A 102 -23.76 -16.38 -0.92
C THR A 102 -23.65 -17.61 -1.83
N GLU A 103 -24.49 -17.68 -2.86
CA GLU A 103 -24.52 -18.73 -3.87
C GLU A 103 -24.40 -18.11 -5.27
N PRO A 104 -23.77 -18.79 -6.24
CA PRO A 104 -23.69 -18.28 -7.60
C PRO A 104 -25.09 -18.24 -8.25
N ALA A 105 -25.29 -17.35 -9.22
CA ALA A 105 -26.51 -17.35 -10.03
C ALA A 105 -26.71 -18.71 -10.73
N ALA A 106 -27.97 -19.12 -10.95
CA ALA A 106 -28.29 -20.42 -11.54
C ALA A 106 -27.64 -20.62 -12.93
N ASP A 107 -27.56 -19.53 -13.70
CA ASP A 107 -26.96 -19.44 -15.04
C ASP A 107 -25.47 -19.08 -15.03
N ALA A 108 -24.84 -18.97 -13.85
CA ALA A 108 -23.42 -18.68 -13.75
C ALA A 108 -22.56 -19.78 -14.42
N SER A 109 -21.41 -19.36 -14.95
CA SER A 109 -20.45 -20.28 -15.58
C SER A 109 -19.96 -21.35 -14.60
N GLU A 110 -19.55 -22.50 -15.14
CA GLU A 110 -18.99 -23.59 -14.33
C GLU A 110 -17.75 -23.15 -13.54
N THR A 111 -16.93 -22.26 -14.12
CA THR A 111 -15.75 -21.70 -13.44
C THR A 111 -16.14 -20.86 -12.22
N THR A 112 -17.21 -20.06 -12.32
CA THR A 112 -17.75 -19.28 -11.21
C THR A 112 -18.29 -20.19 -10.11
N LYS A 113 -19.07 -21.20 -10.48
CA LYS A 113 -19.63 -22.19 -9.55
C LYS A 113 -18.54 -22.93 -8.79
N ALA A 114 -17.50 -23.38 -9.48
CA ALA A 114 -16.36 -24.08 -8.87
C ALA A 114 -15.58 -23.19 -7.88
N VAL A 115 -15.47 -21.88 -8.12
CA VAL A 115 -14.85 -20.95 -7.16
C VAL A 115 -15.71 -20.81 -5.91
N TYR A 116 -17.02 -20.60 -6.07
CA TYR A 116 -17.96 -20.56 -4.93
C TYR A 116 -17.84 -21.82 -4.08
N GLU A 117 -17.85 -23.00 -4.70
CA GLU A 117 -17.71 -24.28 -4.03
C GLU A 117 -16.39 -24.39 -3.24
N ARG A 118 -15.24 -24.07 -3.85
CA ARG A 118 -13.93 -24.10 -3.16
C ARG A 118 -13.90 -23.19 -1.93
N ILE A 119 -14.44 -21.98 -2.05
CA ILE A 119 -14.44 -21.00 -0.95
C ILE A 119 -15.35 -21.48 0.18
N THR A 120 -16.54 -21.98 -0.15
CA THR A 120 -17.50 -22.53 0.81
C THR A 120 -16.91 -23.76 1.53
N GLU A 121 -16.33 -24.70 0.79
CA GLU A 121 -15.73 -25.92 1.37
C GLU A 121 -14.63 -25.58 2.37
N ARG A 122 -13.74 -24.64 2.01
CA ARG A 122 -12.68 -24.16 2.91
C ARG A 122 -13.22 -23.55 4.21
N ARG A 123 -14.43 -22.99 4.21
CA ARG A 123 -15.02 -22.33 5.39
C ARG A 123 -15.76 -23.31 6.31
N LYS A 124 -16.19 -24.47 5.82
CA LYS A 124 -16.99 -25.42 6.59
C LYS A 124 -16.36 -25.77 7.94
N PRO A 125 -17.17 -25.90 9.01
CA PRO A 125 -18.64 -25.76 9.03
C PRO A 125 -19.12 -24.30 9.16
N ARG A 126 -18.22 -23.31 9.14
CA ARG A 126 -18.58 -21.89 9.27
C ARG A 126 -19.09 -21.34 7.93
N PRO A 127 -19.95 -20.31 7.94
CA PRO A 127 -20.38 -19.64 6.72
C PRO A 127 -19.23 -18.84 6.08
N LEU A 128 -19.48 -18.35 4.87
CA LEU A 128 -18.66 -17.34 4.21
C LEU A 128 -18.52 -16.10 5.11
N LEU A 129 -17.31 -15.56 5.20
CA LEU A 129 -17.06 -14.31 5.90
C LEU A 129 -17.49 -13.11 5.04
N PRO A 130 -17.74 -11.94 5.66
CA PRO A 130 -17.93 -10.69 4.92
C PRO A 130 -16.83 -10.42 3.87
N LEU A 131 -15.56 -10.74 4.17
CA LEU A 131 -14.46 -10.62 3.19
C LEU A 131 -14.62 -11.57 1.99
N ASP A 132 -15.10 -12.80 2.19
CA ASP A 132 -15.32 -13.72 1.06
C ASP A 132 -16.39 -13.14 0.12
N LEU A 133 -17.51 -12.67 0.69
CA LEU A 133 -18.60 -12.05 -0.08
C LEU A 133 -18.20 -10.72 -0.73
N ALA A 134 -17.27 -9.98 -0.13
CA ALA A 134 -16.66 -8.79 -0.72
C ALA A 134 -15.91 -9.11 -2.01
N LEU A 135 -15.15 -10.20 -2.01
CA LEU A 135 -14.28 -10.60 -3.12
C LEU A 135 -15.07 -11.29 -4.23
N LEU A 136 -16.17 -11.97 -3.91
CA LEU A 136 -17.00 -12.72 -4.85
C LEU A 136 -17.69 -11.88 -5.93
N HIS A 137 -17.63 -10.53 -5.84
CA HIS A 137 -17.89 -9.64 -6.98
C HIS A 137 -17.03 -9.97 -8.21
N ASN A 138 -15.85 -10.55 -8.00
CA ASN A 138 -15.00 -11.10 -9.05
C ASN A 138 -14.39 -12.42 -8.59
N THR A 139 -14.92 -13.54 -9.09
CA THR A 139 -14.48 -14.89 -8.69
C THR A 139 -13.02 -15.20 -9.04
N ALA A 140 -12.47 -14.63 -10.11
CA ALA A 140 -11.05 -14.82 -10.43
C ALA A 140 -10.14 -14.14 -9.39
N ILE A 141 -10.52 -12.93 -8.93
CA ILE A 141 -9.80 -12.23 -7.86
C ILE A 141 -9.96 -13.00 -6.55
N ALA A 142 -11.17 -13.45 -6.21
CA ALA A 142 -11.42 -14.20 -4.99
C ALA A 142 -10.57 -15.48 -4.90
N ASP A 143 -10.47 -16.24 -5.99
CA ASP A 143 -9.70 -17.48 -6.03
C ASP A 143 -8.18 -17.24 -5.92
N GLY A 144 -7.67 -16.24 -6.64
CA GLY A 144 -6.25 -15.83 -6.53
C GLY A 144 -5.89 -15.33 -5.13
N TRP A 145 -6.75 -14.49 -4.55
CA TRP A 145 -6.62 -14.00 -3.17
C TRP A 145 -6.53 -15.18 -2.18
N ASN A 146 -7.44 -16.15 -2.30
CA ASN A 146 -7.48 -17.30 -1.42
C ASN A 146 -6.27 -18.22 -1.58
N SER A 147 -5.73 -18.34 -2.79
CA SER A 147 -4.51 -19.10 -3.06
C SER A 147 -3.29 -18.46 -2.39
N LEU A 148 -3.10 -17.15 -2.58
CA LEU A 148 -2.00 -16.41 -1.95
C LEU A 148 -2.09 -16.45 -0.42
N LEU A 149 -3.24 -16.08 0.15
CA LEU A 149 -3.42 -16.07 1.61
C LEU A 149 -3.37 -17.48 2.21
N GLY A 150 -3.71 -18.52 1.44
CA GLY A 150 -3.52 -19.91 1.85
C GLY A 150 -2.04 -20.27 1.98
N ALA A 151 -1.19 -19.82 1.05
CA ALA A 151 0.25 -20.00 1.14
C ALA A 151 0.85 -19.22 2.33
N VAL A 152 0.54 -17.92 2.45
CA VAL A 152 1.09 -17.04 3.50
C VAL A 152 0.71 -17.47 4.91
N ARG A 153 -0.47 -18.06 5.14
CA ARG A 153 -0.89 -18.45 6.50
C ARG A 153 -0.48 -19.85 6.92
N SER A 154 -0.27 -20.75 5.96
CA SER A 154 -0.21 -22.19 6.25
C SER A 154 0.93 -22.92 5.56
N LYS A 155 1.70 -22.24 4.71
CA LYS A 155 2.84 -22.81 3.99
C LYS A 155 4.10 -21.96 4.20
N THR A 156 4.33 -21.56 5.45
CA THR A 156 5.52 -20.78 5.84
C THR A 156 6.28 -21.50 6.94
N SER A 157 7.58 -21.22 7.04
CA SER A 157 8.43 -21.70 8.13
C SER A 157 8.45 -20.81 9.38
N LEU A 158 7.81 -19.63 9.30
CA LEU A 158 7.74 -18.66 10.40
C LEU A 158 7.09 -19.25 11.66
N ASN A 159 7.57 -18.79 12.82
CA ASN A 159 6.87 -19.01 14.09
C ASN A 159 5.44 -18.43 13.97
N PRO A 160 4.39 -19.21 14.29
CA PRO A 160 3.00 -18.74 14.15
C PRO A 160 2.69 -17.48 14.95
N GLY A 161 3.18 -17.38 16.19
CA GLY A 161 3.01 -16.20 17.04
C GLY A 161 3.64 -14.94 16.44
N LEU A 162 4.84 -15.05 15.85
CA LEU A 162 5.52 -13.91 15.20
C LEU A 162 4.87 -13.51 13.86
N MET A 163 4.39 -14.48 13.07
CA MET A 163 3.65 -14.19 11.86
C MET A 163 2.39 -13.38 12.20
N GLU A 164 1.60 -13.90 13.14
CA GLU A 164 0.37 -13.26 13.59
C GLU A 164 0.62 -11.95 14.34
N MET A 165 1.76 -11.80 15.04
CA MET A 165 2.21 -10.53 15.61
C MET A 165 2.35 -9.44 14.54
N ALA A 166 3.03 -9.75 13.42
CA ALA A 166 3.21 -8.81 12.32
C ALA A 166 1.85 -8.42 11.70
N VAL A 167 0.95 -9.39 11.51
CA VAL A 167 -0.42 -9.16 11.04
C VAL A 167 -1.19 -8.24 11.99
N CYS A 168 -1.18 -8.53 13.29
CA CYS A 168 -1.85 -7.72 14.29
C CYS A 168 -1.30 -6.29 14.32
N ARG A 169 0.01 -6.10 14.13
CA ARG A 169 0.60 -4.76 14.05
C ARG A 169 0.08 -3.99 12.84
N ILE A 170 -0.01 -4.62 11.67
CA ILE A 170 -0.57 -4.00 10.46
C ILE A 170 -2.03 -3.62 10.66
N ALA A 171 -2.82 -4.49 11.28
CA ALA A 171 -4.21 -4.21 11.60
C ALA A 171 -4.35 -2.94 12.46
N VAL A 172 -3.49 -2.77 13.47
CA VAL A 172 -3.44 -1.57 14.31
C VAL A 172 -3.06 -0.34 13.50
N LEU A 173 -1.93 -0.42 12.78
CA LEU A 173 -1.40 0.70 11.99
C LEU A 173 -2.40 1.20 10.93
N ASN A 174 -3.13 0.28 10.30
CA ASN A 174 -4.07 0.59 9.24
C ASN A 174 -5.51 0.74 9.74
N LYS A 175 -5.75 0.63 11.06
CA LYS A 175 -7.08 0.72 11.69
C LYS A 175 -8.07 -0.32 11.16
N ALA A 176 -7.59 -1.52 10.85
CA ALA A 176 -8.36 -2.63 10.32
C ALA A 176 -8.88 -3.52 11.45
N THR A 177 -9.90 -3.07 12.18
CA THR A 177 -10.47 -3.80 13.34
C THR A 177 -10.99 -5.20 12.96
N PHE A 178 -11.54 -5.38 11.76
CA PHE A 178 -11.93 -6.71 11.26
C PHE A 178 -10.75 -7.70 11.17
N GLU A 179 -9.58 -7.21 10.73
CA GLU A 179 -8.36 -8.02 10.65
C GLU A 179 -7.88 -8.39 12.06
N TRP A 180 -7.82 -7.40 12.96
CA TRP A 180 -7.44 -7.62 14.35
C TRP A 180 -8.30 -8.69 15.05
N ILE A 181 -9.63 -8.60 14.94
CA ILE A 181 -10.56 -9.55 15.57
C ILE A 181 -10.25 -11.00 15.15
N SER A 182 -9.86 -11.20 13.89
CA SER A 182 -9.54 -12.53 13.37
C SER A 182 -8.15 -13.02 13.77
N HIS A 183 -7.19 -12.11 13.94
CA HIS A 183 -5.76 -12.43 14.02
C HIS A 183 -5.19 -12.35 15.44
N ALA A 184 -5.71 -11.47 16.30
CA ALA A 184 -5.26 -11.37 17.70
C ALA A 184 -5.42 -12.68 18.48
N PRO A 185 -6.54 -13.44 18.36
CA PRO A 185 -6.64 -14.76 18.98
C PRO A 185 -5.65 -15.78 18.41
N LEU A 186 -5.30 -15.66 17.12
CA LEU A 186 -4.33 -16.54 16.47
C LEU A 186 -2.91 -16.26 16.93
N ALA A 187 -2.56 -15.00 17.17
CA ALA A 187 -1.26 -14.62 17.77
C ALA A 187 -1.07 -15.26 19.14
N LEU A 188 -2.08 -15.16 20.01
CA LEU A 188 -2.07 -15.81 21.33
C LEU A 188 -1.95 -17.33 21.20
N LYS A 189 -2.77 -17.94 20.34
CA LYS A 189 -2.71 -19.39 20.07
C LYS A 189 -1.36 -19.83 19.49
N GLY A 190 -0.71 -18.96 18.73
CA GLY A 190 0.63 -19.15 18.16
C GLY A 190 1.77 -19.01 19.17
N GLY A 191 1.45 -18.71 20.43
CA GLY A 191 2.40 -18.61 21.53
C GLY A 191 2.92 -17.20 21.81
N LEU A 192 2.39 -16.17 21.16
CA LEU A 192 2.74 -14.79 21.48
C LEU A 192 2.22 -14.43 22.89
N PRO A 193 3.07 -13.93 23.81
CA PRO A 193 2.61 -13.50 25.12
C PRO A 193 1.54 -12.41 25.02
N ARG A 194 0.52 -12.49 25.88
CA ARG A 194 -0.58 -11.50 25.92
C ARG A 194 -0.08 -10.08 26.18
N ALA A 195 0.97 -9.93 26.98
CA ALA A 195 1.64 -8.65 27.22
C ALA A 195 2.29 -8.10 25.93
N SER A 196 3.02 -8.93 25.18
CA SER A 196 3.56 -8.56 23.86
C SER A 196 2.46 -8.13 22.89
N LEU A 197 1.35 -8.88 22.82
CA LEU A 197 0.22 -8.52 21.95
C LEU A 197 -0.45 -7.20 22.36
N ASN A 198 -0.55 -6.91 23.66
CA ASN A 198 -1.05 -5.61 24.12
C ASN A 198 -0.11 -4.47 23.70
N LEU A 199 1.20 -4.65 23.79
CA LEU A 199 2.16 -3.66 23.29
C LEU A 199 2.12 -3.51 21.77
N VAL A 200 1.91 -4.58 21.00
CA VAL A 200 1.68 -4.48 19.54
C VAL A 200 0.54 -3.51 19.22
N ARG A 201 -0.49 -3.45 20.08
CA ARG A 201 -1.65 -2.57 19.96
C ARG A 201 -1.38 -1.13 20.36
N THR A 202 -0.55 -0.90 21.38
CA THR A 202 -0.39 0.42 22.01
C THR A 202 0.94 1.11 21.73
N ALA A 203 1.97 0.38 21.32
CA ALA A 203 3.31 0.92 21.09
C ALA A 203 3.30 1.99 20.00
N GLU A 204 4.07 3.06 20.24
CA GLU A 204 4.31 4.10 19.25
C GLU A 204 4.95 3.51 17.99
N ILE A 205 4.70 4.13 16.85
CA ILE A 205 5.28 3.71 15.57
C ILE A 205 6.80 3.83 15.66
N TYR A 206 7.53 2.83 15.18
CA TYR A 206 8.97 2.92 14.97
C TYR A 206 9.25 3.63 13.62
N PRO A 207 9.78 4.87 13.63
CA PRO A 207 9.96 5.64 12.41
C PRO A 207 11.28 5.27 11.69
N PRO A 208 11.48 5.77 10.45
CA PRO A 208 12.81 5.82 9.85
C PRO A 208 13.78 6.60 10.73
N GLY A 209 15.04 6.15 10.82
CA GLY A 209 16.04 6.68 11.75
C GLY A 209 15.84 6.25 13.21
N GLY A 210 14.77 5.50 13.49
CA GLY A 210 14.51 4.80 14.74
C GLY A 210 14.08 5.65 15.92
N ARG A 211 13.81 4.95 17.02
CA ARG A 211 13.57 5.52 18.36
C ARG A 211 14.05 4.57 19.44
N SER A 212 14.28 5.11 20.64
CA SER A 212 14.54 4.27 21.81
C SER A 212 13.28 3.50 22.22
N LYS A 213 13.47 2.28 22.72
CA LYS A 213 12.42 1.52 23.40
C LYS A 213 12.02 2.23 24.70
N THR A 214 10.74 2.22 25.03
CA THR A 214 10.28 2.53 26.39
C THR A 214 10.75 1.45 27.37
N LYS A 215 10.67 1.73 28.67
CA LYS A 215 11.00 0.73 29.70
C LYS A 215 10.12 -0.53 29.59
N GLU A 216 8.82 -0.35 29.37
CA GLU A 216 7.87 -1.45 29.23
C GLU A 216 8.17 -2.31 27.99
N GLU A 217 8.53 -1.68 26.86
CA GLU A 217 8.94 -2.39 25.64
C GLU A 217 10.24 -3.19 25.86
N GLN A 218 11.20 -2.67 26.63
CA GLN A 218 12.44 -3.38 26.97
C GLN A 218 12.20 -4.59 27.87
N GLU A 219 11.25 -4.49 28.80
CA GLU A 219 10.94 -5.56 29.76
C GLU A 219 10.03 -6.64 29.16
N THR A 220 9.23 -6.30 28.15
CA THR A 220 8.21 -7.18 27.57
C THR A 220 8.66 -7.87 26.28
N PHE A 221 9.20 -7.11 25.32
CA PHE A 221 9.58 -7.69 24.03
C PHE A 221 10.94 -8.37 24.12
N SER A 222 10.99 -9.61 23.63
CA SER A 222 12.24 -10.20 23.18
C SER A 222 12.83 -9.39 22.01
N ASP A 223 14.13 -9.55 21.77
CA ASP A 223 14.78 -8.89 20.63
C ASP A 223 14.18 -9.30 19.28
N GLN A 224 13.71 -10.54 19.16
CA GLN A 224 13.07 -11.04 17.96
C GLN A 224 11.68 -10.39 17.74
N GLU A 225 10.85 -10.30 18.78
CA GLU A 225 9.55 -9.62 18.69
C GLU A 225 9.73 -8.14 18.36
N TRP A 226 10.71 -7.47 18.99
CA TRP A 226 11.02 -6.08 18.69
C TRP A 226 11.43 -5.88 17.23
N ALA A 227 12.31 -6.73 16.70
CA ALA A 227 12.74 -6.67 15.30
C ALA A 227 11.54 -6.82 14.35
N VAL A 228 10.62 -7.74 14.64
CA VAL A 228 9.39 -7.93 13.85
C VAL A 228 8.48 -6.70 13.92
N LEU A 229 8.30 -6.10 15.10
CA LEU A 229 7.50 -4.88 15.26
C LEU A 229 8.07 -3.71 14.45
N CYS A 230 9.37 -3.43 14.59
CA CYS A 230 10.05 -2.36 13.85
C CYS A 230 9.96 -2.58 12.33
N TYR A 231 10.19 -3.82 11.89
CA TYR A 231 10.12 -4.18 10.48
C TYR A 231 8.70 -3.98 9.92
N ALA A 232 7.67 -4.48 10.63
CA ALA A 232 6.28 -4.31 10.22
C ALA A 232 5.88 -2.83 10.17
N ASP A 233 6.34 -2.00 11.11
CA ASP A 233 6.08 -0.56 11.14
C ASP A 233 6.66 0.15 9.91
N GLN A 234 7.95 -0.08 9.61
CA GLN A 234 8.60 0.59 8.49
C GLN A 234 8.05 0.10 7.14
N VAL A 235 7.86 -1.20 6.93
CA VAL A 235 7.25 -1.69 5.67
C VAL A 235 5.83 -1.13 5.48
N THR A 236 5.07 -0.96 6.56
CA THR A 236 3.68 -0.49 6.48
C THR A 236 3.56 1.02 6.27
N LYS A 237 4.39 1.83 6.95
CA LYS A 237 4.29 3.30 6.96
C LYS A 237 5.29 4.00 6.05
N ASN A 238 6.47 3.42 5.84
CA ASN A 238 7.55 4.00 5.07
C ASN A 238 7.83 3.25 3.76
N VAL A 239 7.49 1.96 3.68
CA VAL A 239 7.80 1.02 2.59
C VAL A 239 9.29 0.71 2.47
N GLU A 240 10.14 1.75 2.49
CA GLU A 240 11.59 1.61 2.65
C GLU A 240 11.92 1.21 4.10
N VAL A 241 12.87 0.29 4.27
CA VAL A 241 13.28 -0.23 5.57
C VAL A 241 14.75 0.13 5.78
N ASP A 242 15.06 0.72 6.93
CA ASP A 242 16.43 1.04 7.30
C ASP A 242 17.27 -0.24 7.41
N ASP A 243 18.54 -0.15 7.00
CA ASP A 243 19.46 -1.30 7.01
C ASP A 243 19.57 -1.91 8.41
N GLU A 244 19.57 -1.09 9.47
CA GLU A 244 19.64 -1.56 10.86
C GLU A 244 18.41 -2.38 11.28
N VAL A 245 17.22 -2.03 10.77
CA VAL A 245 15.98 -2.76 11.05
C VAL A 245 15.98 -4.09 10.29
N PHE A 246 16.42 -4.07 9.02
CA PHE A 246 16.58 -5.29 8.23
C PHE A 246 17.65 -6.22 8.85
N ASP A 247 18.76 -5.67 9.32
CA ASP A 247 19.81 -6.38 10.03
C ASP A 247 19.36 -6.97 11.35
N ALA A 248 18.50 -6.27 12.09
CA ALA A 248 17.92 -6.82 13.31
C ALA A 248 17.09 -8.07 13.01
N LEU A 249 16.32 -8.09 11.92
CA LEU A 249 15.55 -9.25 11.50
C LEU A 249 16.45 -10.42 11.04
N ARG A 250 17.54 -10.11 10.32
CA ARG A 250 18.55 -11.10 9.86
C ARG A 250 19.21 -11.89 10.99
N LYS A 251 19.23 -11.37 12.22
CA LYS A 251 19.75 -12.09 13.38
C LYS A 251 18.91 -13.30 13.77
N PHE A 252 17.64 -13.33 13.37
CA PHE A 252 16.66 -14.34 13.80
C PHE A 252 16.03 -15.12 12.65
N LEU A 253 16.01 -14.54 11.45
CA LEU A 253 15.42 -15.16 10.25
C LEU A 253 16.50 -15.32 9.18
N ASP A 254 16.49 -16.48 8.52
CA ASP A 254 17.28 -16.70 7.31
C ASP A 254 16.63 -15.99 6.10
N ASN A 255 17.24 -16.14 4.92
CA ASN A 255 16.73 -15.52 3.69
C ASN A 255 15.28 -15.94 3.38
N THR A 256 14.92 -17.19 3.66
CA THR A 256 13.57 -17.71 3.45
C THR A 256 12.60 -17.04 4.43
N GLY A 257 12.93 -17.03 5.72
CA GLY A 257 12.12 -16.43 6.77
C GLY A 257 11.92 -14.92 6.56
N ILE A 258 12.94 -14.19 6.12
CA ILE A 258 12.81 -12.77 5.79
C ILE A 258 11.86 -12.57 4.61
N MET A 259 12.01 -13.37 3.54
CA MET A 259 11.10 -13.31 2.40
C MET A 259 9.66 -13.62 2.81
N GLU A 260 9.45 -14.67 3.62
CA GLU A 260 8.13 -15.04 4.14
C GLU A 260 7.54 -13.94 5.04
N MET A 261 8.34 -13.33 5.92
CA MET A 261 7.91 -12.23 6.78
C MET A 261 7.53 -11.01 5.94
N THR A 262 8.33 -10.67 4.94
CA THR A 262 8.05 -9.59 3.99
C THR A 262 6.76 -9.86 3.23
N ALA A 263 6.56 -11.09 2.73
CA ALA A 263 5.37 -11.50 2.01
C ALA A 263 4.12 -11.45 2.91
N ALA A 264 4.24 -11.85 4.18
CA ALA A 264 3.16 -11.73 5.16
C ALA A 264 2.80 -10.26 5.40
N VAL A 265 3.79 -9.41 5.68
CA VAL A 265 3.56 -7.99 5.93
C VAL A 265 2.95 -7.30 4.71
N ALA A 266 3.45 -7.57 3.51
CA ALA A 266 2.91 -7.01 2.27
C ALA A 266 1.48 -7.49 1.99
N THR A 267 1.21 -8.79 2.17
CA THR A 267 -0.12 -9.38 1.95
C THR A 267 -1.14 -8.78 2.91
N TYR A 268 -0.83 -8.66 4.19
CA TYR A 268 -1.76 -8.08 5.16
C TYR A 268 -1.90 -6.56 5.03
N ASN A 269 -0.88 -5.90 4.51
CA ASN A 269 -1.01 -4.52 4.04
C ASN A 269 -2.01 -4.37 2.88
N MET A 270 -2.04 -5.31 1.95
CA MET A 270 -3.08 -5.37 0.91
C MET A 270 -4.46 -5.68 1.51
N VAL A 271 -4.56 -6.68 2.40
CA VAL A 271 -5.82 -7.09 3.06
C VAL A 271 -6.43 -5.93 3.84
N SER A 272 -5.69 -5.36 4.78
CA SER A 272 -6.16 -4.23 5.60
C SER A 272 -6.60 -3.03 4.77
N ARG A 273 -5.87 -2.67 3.70
CA ARG A 273 -6.27 -1.60 2.78
C ARG A 273 -7.59 -1.90 2.08
N PHE A 274 -7.80 -3.14 1.64
CA PHE A 274 -9.08 -3.56 1.05
C PHE A 274 -10.22 -3.52 2.08
N LEU A 275 -10.01 -4.10 3.27
CA LEU A 275 -10.99 -4.15 4.36
C LEU A 275 -11.47 -2.76 4.76
N VAL A 276 -10.52 -1.85 5.01
CA VAL A 276 -10.81 -0.49 5.47
C VAL A 276 -11.41 0.35 4.36
N ALA A 277 -10.88 0.27 3.13
CA ALA A 277 -11.42 1.05 2.01
C ALA A 277 -12.88 0.68 1.70
N MET A 278 -13.25 -0.60 1.84
CA MET A 278 -14.59 -1.10 1.57
C MET A 278 -15.51 -1.07 2.80
N ASN A 279 -14.99 -0.82 4.00
CA ASN A 279 -15.71 -0.99 5.27
C ASN A 279 -16.29 -2.41 5.43
N VAL A 280 -15.47 -3.43 5.14
CA VAL A 280 -15.87 -4.85 5.26
C VAL A 280 -16.29 -5.14 6.70
N SER A 281 -17.43 -5.83 6.85
CA SER A 281 -18.08 -6.16 8.13
C SER A 281 -18.45 -4.93 8.98
N GLU A 282 -18.43 -3.74 8.39
CA GLU A 282 -18.86 -2.51 9.04
C GLU A 282 -18.04 -2.20 10.31
N LYS A 283 -16.77 -2.64 10.34
CA LYS A 283 -15.87 -2.54 11.50
C LYS A 283 -15.00 -1.29 11.52
N ASN A 284 -15.11 -0.40 10.54
CA ASN A 284 -14.30 0.83 10.57
C ASN A 284 -14.72 1.72 11.73
N GLY A 285 -13.75 2.17 12.52
CA GLY A 285 -13.98 3.03 13.68
C GLY A 285 -14.31 2.27 14.97
N ASP A 286 -14.57 0.97 14.90
CA ASP A 286 -14.64 0.12 16.09
C ASP A 286 -13.28 0.14 16.81
N GLU A 287 -13.33 0.19 18.13
CA GLU A 287 -12.12 0.14 18.96
C GLU A 287 -11.40 -1.21 18.78
N ILE A 288 -10.07 -1.15 18.65
CA ILE A 288 -9.23 -2.34 18.65
C ILE A 288 -9.02 -2.74 20.12
N VAL A 289 -9.72 -3.80 20.52
CA VAL A 289 -9.72 -4.33 21.89
C VAL A 289 -9.01 -5.68 21.97
N MET A 290 -8.36 -5.96 23.11
CA MET A 290 -7.73 -7.26 23.33
C MET A 290 -8.77 -8.39 23.33
N PRO A 291 -8.45 -9.59 22.81
CA PRO A 291 -9.31 -10.77 22.95
C PRO A 291 -9.60 -11.08 24.42
N GLU A 292 -10.75 -11.69 24.71
CA GLU A 292 -11.06 -12.22 26.06
C GLU A 292 -10.02 -13.28 26.50
N GLU A 293 -9.93 -13.51 27.81
CA GLU A 293 -9.01 -14.50 28.42
C GLU A 293 -9.55 -15.93 28.39
#